data_AF-A0A1H6A7K0-F1
#
_entry.id   AF-A0A1H6A7K0-F1
#
_cell.length_a   1.000
_cell.length_b   1.000
_cell.length_c   1.000
_cell.angle_alpha   90.00
_cell.angle_beta   90.00
_cell.angle_gamma   90.00
#
_symmetry.space_group_name_H-M   'P 1'
#
loop_
_entity.id
_entity.type
_entity.pdbx_description
1 polymer ?
#
loop_
_entity_poly.entity_id
_entity_poly.type
_entity_poly.pdbx_seq_one_letter_code
_entity_poly.pdbx_strand_id
1 'polypeptide(L)'
;MSVLTVVVGPPCSGKTTYVQAHAQDGDIVIDLDLIAQALGSPVTHGHADAITRTAQAARRAAITTAIRQHHRGARVWIVECDPSRQRRAEYHRAGARFVPMQASRAELHRRAADRPPHWHTLIDQQLARQSPQTHDRDARTTRTGRW
;
A
#
# COMPACT_ATOMS: atom_id res chain seq x y z
N MET A 1 5.45 9.98 21.18
CA MET A 1 4.10 9.50 20.80
C MET A 1 4.26 8.35 19.81
N SER A 2 3.57 7.23 20.02
CA SER A 2 3.56 6.12 19.07
C SER A 2 2.61 6.44 17.91
N VAL A 3 2.98 6.05 16.69
CA VAL A 3 2.11 6.17 15.52
C VAL A 3 2.31 4.95 14.63
N LEU A 4 1.20 4.36 14.17
CA LEU A 4 1.21 3.35 13.12
C LEU A 4 0.75 4.02 11.83
N THR A 5 1.66 4.18 10.87
CA THR A 5 1.35 4.75 9.57
C THR A 5 1.37 3.66 8.50
N VAL A 6 0.27 3.55 7.74
CA VAL A 6 0.16 2.65 6.59
C VAL A 6 0.14 3.49 5.31
N VAL A 7 1.22 3.42 4.54
CA VAL A 7 1.35 4.10 3.26
C VAL A 7 0.80 3.19 2.16
N VAL A 8 -0.29 3.62 1.52
CA VAL A 8 -1.05 2.83 0.54
C VAL A 8 -1.03 3.47 -0.83
N GLY A 9 -1.07 2.69 -1.92
CA GLY A 9 -1.16 3.25 -3.28
C GLY A 9 -0.59 2.31 -4.35
N PRO A 10 -0.82 2.60 -5.63
CA PRO A 10 -0.41 1.73 -6.73
C PRO A 10 1.11 1.54 -6.81
N PRO A 11 1.59 0.48 -7.50
CA PRO A 11 3.02 0.34 -7.78
C PRO A 11 3.54 1.63 -8.44
N CYS A 12 4.77 2.04 -8.12
CA CYS A 12 5.39 3.27 -8.65
C CYS A 12 4.79 4.61 -8.16
N SER A 13 3.87 4.62 -7.19
CA SER A 13 3.34 5.88 -6.61
C SER A 13 4.31 6.61 -5.65
N GLY A 14 5.49 6.04 -5.36
CA GLY A 14 6.50 6.66 -4.51
C GLY A 14 6.39 6.32 -3.01
N LYS A 15 5.71 5.22 -2.66
CA LYS A 15 5.49 4.81 -1.25
C LYS A 15 6.79 4.64 -0.46
N THR A 16 7.74 3.87 -1.00
CA THR A 16 9.04 3.61 -0.35
C THR A 16 9.82 4.92 -0.14
N THR A 17 9.88 5.77 -1.18
CA THR A 17 10.50 7.10 -1.09
C THR A 17 9.84 7.98 -0.03
N TYR A 18 8.51 7.97 0.05
CA TYR A 18 7.78 8.70 1.08
C TYR A 18 8.17 8.22 2.49
N VAL A 19 8.20 6.91 2.73
CA VAL A 19 8.58 6.37 4.04
C VAL A 19 10.04 6.72 4.37
N GLN A 20 10.98 6.56 3.43
CA GLN A 20 12.38 6.91 3.63
C GLN A 20 12.58 8.39 4.00
N ALA A 21 11.75 9.29 3.46
CA ALA A 21 11.83 10.72 3.76
C ALA A 21 11.20 11.14 5.09
N HIS A 22 10.34 10.30 5.70
CA HIS A 22 9.57 10.66 6.90
C HIS A 22 9.86 9.79 8.12
N ALA A 23 10.35 8.56 7.92
CA ALA A 23 10.80 7.69 8.99
C ALA A 23 12.08 8.24 9.63
N GLN A 24 12.20 8.07 10.94
CA GLN A 24 13.38 8.47 11.71
C GLN A 24 14.17 7.22 12.12
N ASP A 25 15.43 7.42 12.52
CA ASP A 25 16.25 6.35 13.08
C ASP A 25 15.54 5.70 14.27
N GLY A 26 15.48 4.37 14.26
CA GLY A 26 14.76 3.58 15.26
C GLY A 26 13.27 3.36 15.00
N ASP A 27 12.66 4.00 13.99
CA ASP A 27 11.30 3.67 13.56
C ASP A 27 11.28 2.26 12.92
N ILE A 28 10.23 1.49 13.17
CA ILE A 28 10.04 0.18 12.51
C ILE A 28 9.51 0.43 11.10
N VAL A 29 10.28 0.05 10.07
CA VAL A 29 9.86 0.13 8.66
C VAL A 29 9.62 -1.25 8.09
N ILE A 30 8.44 -1.48 7.54
CA ILE A 30 8.06 -2.72 6.87
C ILE A 30 7.71 -2.43 5.42
N ASP A 31 8.62 -2.81 4.53
CA ASP A 31 8.45 -2.74 3.07
C ASP A 31 8.84 -4.09 2.47
N LEU A 32 8.01 -4.61 1.55
CA LEU A 32 8.24 -5.92 0.94
C LEU A 32 9.56 -5.91 0.15
N ASP A 33 9.81 -4.86 -0.61
CA ASP A 33 10.97 -4.76 -1.49
C ASP A 33 12.26 -4.67 -0.66
N LEU A 34 12.25 -3.91 0.44
CA LEU A 34 13.39 -3.85 1.38
C LEU A 34 13.63 -5.18 2.09
N ILE A 35 12.58 -5.89 2.51
CA ILE A 35 12.70 -7.22 3.11
C ILE A 35 13.30 -8.20 2.08
N ALA A 36 12.84 -8.16 0.83
CA ALA A 36 13.37 -9.03 -0.22
C ALA A 36 14.85 -8.74 -0.52
N GLN A 37 15.27 -7.48 -0.52
CA GLN A 37 16.68 -7.10 -0.64
C GLN A 37 17.51 -7.60 0.55
N ALA A 38 17.01 -7.45 1.78
CA ALA A 38 17.69 -7.96 2.98
C ALA A 38 17.82 -9.49 2.98
N LEU A 39 16.91 -10.20 2.30
CA LEU A 39 16.96 -11.65 2.09
C LEU A 39 17.85 -12.07 0.89
N GLY A 40 18.57 -11.13 0.27
CA GLY A 40 19.56 -11.42 -0.77
C GLY A 40 19.12 -11.15 -2.20
N SER A 41 18.02 -10.42 -2.44
CA SER A 41 17.66 -10.04 -3.81
C SER A 41 18.65 -9.02 -4.38
N PRO A 42 19.19 -9.25 -5.60
CA PRO A 42 20.10 -8.30 -6.25
C PRO A 42 19.36 -7.14 -6.92
N VAL A 43 18.04 -7.22 -7.02
CA VAL A 43 17.19 -6.21 -7.67
C VAL A 43 16.32 -5.52 -6.63
N THR A 44 15.93 -4.29 -6.93
CA THR A 44 15.08 -3.50 -6.01
C THR A 44 13.62 -3.92 -6.08
N HIS A 45 13.16 -4.49 -7.19
CA HIS A 45 11.78 -4.95 -7.37
C HIS A 45 11.75 -6.10 -8.39
N GLY A 46 10.65 -6.85 -8.47
CA GLY A 46 10.54 -7.98 -9.40
C GLY A 46 11.43 -9.15 -8.99
N HIS A 47 11.50 -9.42 -7.69
CA HIS A 47 12.40 -10.42 -7.10
C HIS A 47 12.06 -11.85 -7.53
N ALA A 48 13.08 -12.71 -7.50
CA ALA A 48 12.90 -14.14 -7.73
C ALA A 48 11.82 -14.74 -6.81
N ASP A 49 11.06 -15.67 -7.35
CA ASP A 49 9.90 -16.30 -6.72
C ASP A 49 10.14 -16.81 -5.29
N ALA A 50 11.28 -17.50 -5.08
CA ALA A 50 11.65 -18.01 -3.76
C ALA A 50 11.86 -16.87 -2.75
N ILE A 51 12.52 -15.79 -3.17
CA ILE A 51 12.72 -14.60 -2.34
C ILE A 51 11.38 -13.91 -2.09
N THR A 52 10.56 -13.70 -3.12
CA THR A 52 9.24 -13.07 -3.00
C THR A 52 8.36 -13.80 -1.97
N ARG A 53 8.26 -15.14 -2.06
CA ARG A 53 7.46 -15.94 -1.11
C ARG A 53 8.01 -15.85 0.32
N THR A 54 9.33 -15.86 0.48
CA THR A 54 10.00 -15.75 1.78
C THR A 54 9.79 -14.36 2.38
N ALA A 55 9.99 -13.30 1.58
CA ALA A 55 9.77 -11.92 1.98
C ALA A 55 8.32 -11.66 2.37
N GLN A 56 7.35 -12.22 1.65
CA GLN A 56 5.94 -12.13 2.02
C GLN A 56 5.64 -12.82 3.37
N ALA A 57 6.25 -13.97 3.65
CA ALA A 57 6.10 -14.65 4.94
C ALA A 57 6.71 -13.84 6.08
N ALA A 58 7.95 -13.38 5.92
CA ALA A 58 8.64 -12.51 6.87
C ALA A 58 7.83 -11.23 7.14
N ARG A 59 7.34 -10.58 6.08
CA ARG A 59 6.50 -9.38 6.15
C ARG A 59 5.22 -9.62 6.96
N ARG A 60 4.51 -10.73 6.72
CA ARG A 60 3.29 -11.06 7.49
C ARG A 60 3.59 -11.16 8.99
N ALA A 61 4.67 -11.85 9.37
CA ALA A 61 5.07 -12.00 10.76
C ALA A 61 5.56 -10.67 11.38
N ALA A 62 6.32 -9.88 10.60
CA ALA A 62 6.80 -8.57 10.98
C ALA A 62 5.65 -7.61 11.27
N ILE A 63 4.63 -7.54 10.42
CA ILE A 63 3.44 -6.68 10.61
C ILE A 63 2.74 -7.03 11.91
N THR A 64 2.42 -8.30 12.12
CA THR A 64 1.74 -8.76 13.34
C THR A 64 2.53 -8.39 14.60
N THR A 65 3.86 -8.46 14.54
CA THR A 65 4.73 -8.08 15.66
C THR A 65 4.82 -6.55 15.82
N ALA A 66 4.95 -5.80 14.74
CA ALA A 66 5.04 -4.35 14.77
C ALA A 66 3.77 -3.69 15.32
N ILE A 67 2.59 -4.24 15.01
CA ILE A 67 1.32 -3.78 15.63
C ILE A 67 1.38 -3.95 17.15
N ARG A 68 1.89 -5.08 17.66
CA ARG A 68 2.07 -5.26 19.12
C ARG A 68 3.08 -4.27 19.71
N GLN A 69 4.18 -4.00 19.02
CA GLN A 69 5.17 -3.02 19.47
C GLN A 69 4.65 -1.58 19.41
N HIS A 70 3.78 -1.28 18.44
CA HIS A 70 3.10 0.02 18.36
C HIS A 70 2.27 0.30 19.61
N HIS A 71 1.53 -0.70 20.08
CA HIS A 71 0.80 -0.61 21.36
C HIS A 71 1.70 -0.46 22.58
N ARG A 72 3.00 -0.75 22.45
CA ARG A 72 4.03 -0.57 23.49
C ARG A 72 4.84 0.72 23.33
N GLY A 73 4.47 1.60 22.39
CA GLY A 73 5.13 2.90 22.21
C GLY A 73 5.96 3.03 20.94
N ALA A 74 6.13 1.98 20.14
CA ALA A 74 6.92 2.05 18.91
C ALA A 74 6.22 2.87 17.82
N ARG A 75 7.03 3.55 17.02
CA ARG A 75 6.62 4.18 15.75
C ARG A 75 6.83 3.20 14.61
N VAL A 76 5.81 3.05 13.77
CA VAL A 76 5.76 1.99 12.75
C VAL A 76 5.29 2.55 11.42
N TRP A 77 5.99 2.17 10.36
CA TRP A 77 5.64 2.45 8.96
C TRP A 77 5.44 1.15 8.22
N ILE A 78 4.30 1.02 7.54
CA ILE A 78 3.99 -0.14 6.70
C ILE A 78 3.71 0.34 5.28
N VAL A 79 4.47 -0.15 4.32
CA VAL A 79 4.23 0.06 2.89
C VAL A 79 3.32 -1.03 2.37
N GLU A 80 2.14 -0.65 1.88
CA GLU A 80 1.15 -1.55 1.27
C GLU A 80 0.78 -1.07 -0.13
N CYS A 81 0.65 -2.00 -1.08
CA CYS A 81 0.11 -1.65 -2.38
C CYS A 81 -1.42 -1.69 -2.35
N ASP A 82 -1.97 -2.86 -2.00
CA ASP A 82 -3.39 -3.11 -1.82
C ASP A 82 -3.62 -4.11 -0.66
N PRO A 83 -3.84 -3.63 0.58
CA PRO A 83 -4.04 -4.53 1.71
C PRO A 83 -5.41 -5.22 1.60
N SER A 84 -5.45 -6.52 1.89
CA SER A 84 -6.70 -7.28 1.95
C SER A 84 -7.70 -6.66 2.93
N ARG A 85 -9.01 -6.92 2.74
CA ARG A 85 -10.06 -6.42 3.64
C ARG A 85 -9.79 -6.75 5.11
N GLN A 86 -9.34 -7.97 5.39
CA GLN A 86 -8.99 -8.40 6.74
C GLN A 86 -7.81 -7.59 7.30
N ARG A 87 -6.74 -7.40 6.50
CA ARG A 87 -5.56 -6.65 6.93
C ARG A 87 -5.88 -5.17 7.14
N ARG A 88 -6.70 -4.58 6.27
CA ARG A 88 -7.20 -3.22 6.43
C ARG A 88 -7.99 -3.06 7.73
N ALA A 89 -8.88 -4.00 8.05
CA ALA A 89 -9.63 -4.01 9.31
C ALA A 89 -8.71 -4.17 10.54
N GLU A 90 -7.64 -4.95 10.43
CA GLU A 90 -6.60 -5.05 11.48
C GLU A 90 -5.90 -3.71 11.71
N TYR A 91 -5.47 -3.03 10.65
CA TYR A 91 -4.86 -1.70 10.75
C TYR A 91 -5.81 -0.67 11.37
N HIS A 92 -7.08 -0.66 10.98
CA HIS A 92 -8.07 0.24 11.59
C HIS A 92 -8.26 -0.04 13.08
N ARG A 93 -8.36 -1.32 13.48
CA ARG A 93 -8.44 -1.69 14.91
C ARG A 93 -7.20 -1.28 15.69
N ALA A 94 -6.04 -1.28 15.05
CA ALA A 94 -4.78 -0.84 15.63
C ALA A 94 -4.62 0.71 15.66
N GLY A 95 -5.62 1.48 15.19
CA GLY A 95 -5.55 2.94 15.17
C GLY A 95 -4.63 3.51 14.09
N ALA A 96 -4.40 2.75 13.01
CA ALA A 96 -3.48 3.17 11.95
C ALA A 96 -3.94 4.45 11.22
N ARG A 97 -2.99 5.34 10.98
CA ARG A 97 -3.14 6.45 10.04
C ARG A 97 -2.80 5.98 8.63
N PHE A 98 -3.71 6.17 7.69
CA PHE A 98 -3.47 5.85 6.28
C PHE A 98 -2.94 7.06 5.52
N VAL A 99 -1.89 6.85 4.73
CA VAL A 99 -1.33 7.85 3.80
C VAL A 99 -1.51 7.32 2.38
N PRO A 100 -2.55 7.78 1.65
CA PRO A 100 -2.72 7.40 0.26
C PRO A 100 -1.72 8.15 -0.63
N MET A 101 -0.96 7.40 -1.41
CA MET A 101 -0.06 7.90 -2.43
C MET A 101 -0.76 7.84 -3.78
N GLN A 102 -0.84 8.99 -4.45
CA GLN A 102 -1.50 9.15 -5.74
C GLN A 102 -0.52 9.66 -6.78
N ALA A 103 -0.69 9.19 -8.02
CA ALA A 103 -0.02 9.71 -9.20
C ALA A 103 -0.92 9.45 -10.42
N SER A 104 -0.75 10.23 -11.49
CA SER A 104 -1.53 10.01 -12.71
C SER A 104 -1.19 8.63 -13.31
N ARG A 105 -2.15 8.02 -14.02
CA ARG A 105 -1.92 6.77 -14.76
C ARG A 105 -0.69 6.89 -15.65
N ALA A 106 -0.59 7.96 -16.43
CA ALA A 106 0.56 8.21 -17.31
C ALA A 106 1.88 8.21 -16.53
N GLU A 107 1.93 8.87 -15.36
CA GLU A 107 3.13 8.92 -14.52
C GLU A 107 3.50 7.55 -13.93
N LEU A 108 2.52 6.77 -13.48
CA LEU A 108 2.75 5.42 -12.96
C LEU A 108 3.33 4.50 -14.03
N HIS A 109 2.79 4.54 -15.25
CA HIS A 109 3.31 3.77 -16.38
C HIS A 109 4.70 4.27 -16.83
N ARG A 110 4.93 5.59 -16.83
CA ARG A 110 6.24 6.17 -17.14
C ARG A 110 7.31 5.67 -16.17
N ARG A 111 7.00 5.66 -14.86
CA ARG A 111 7.90 5.14 -13.81
C ARG A 111 8.07 3.61 -13.87
N ALA A 112 7.13 2.91 -14.49
CA ALA A 112 7.16 1.47 -14.66
C ALA A 112 7.87 1.02 -15.95
N ALA A 113 8.39 1.95 -16.77
CA ALA A 113 8.97 1.62 -18.07
C ALA A 113 10.08 0.53 -18.01
N ASP A 114 10.94 0.58 -17.00
CA ASP A 114 12.04 -0.38 -16.82
C ASP A 114 11.64 -1.60 -15.97
N ARG A 115 10.33 -1.85 -15.81
CA ARG A 115 9.80 -2.90 -14.93
C ARG A 115 9.25 -4.07 -15.75
N PRO A 116 9.14 -5.26 -15.14
CA PRO A 116 8.49 -6.38 -15.78
C PRO A 116 7.07 -6.03 -16.27
N PRO A 117 6.61 -6.53 -17.44
CA PRO A 117 5.34 -6.12 -18.04
C PRO A 117 4.11 -6.23 -17.13
N HIS A 118 4.09 -7.21 -16.23
CA HIS A 118 2.99 -7.43 -15.29
C HIS A 118 2.79 -6.27 -14.29
N TRP A 119 3.77 -5.36 -14.09
CA TRP A 119 3.58 -4.14 -13.30
C TRP A 119 2.57 -3.18 -13.91
N HIS A 120 2.52 -3.07 -15.24
CA HIS A 120 1.48 -2.26 -15.89
C HIS A 120 0.09 -2.85 -15.62
N THR A 121 -0.04 -4.17 -15.63
CA THR A 121 -1.28 -4.86 -15.24
C THR A 121 -1.65 -4.58 -13.77
N LEU A 122 -0.68 -4.60 -12.85
CA LEU A 122 -0.95 -4.29 -11.44
C LEU A 122 -1.36 -2.82 -11.24
N ILE A 123 -0.74 -1.88 -11.96
CA ILE A 123 -1.14 -0.47 -11.93
C ILE A 123 -2.59 -0.33 -12.36
N ASP A 124 -2.95 -0.93 -13.49
CA ASP A 124 -4.30 -0.86 -14.04
C ASP A 124 -5.35 -1.48 -13.13
N GLN A 125 -5.08 -2.67 -12.60
CA GLN A 125 -5.96 -3.33 -11.64
C GLN A 125 -6.16 -2.47 -10.39
N GLN A 126 -5.11 -1.84 -9.88
CA GLN A 126 -5.21 -1.03 -8.66
C GLN A 126 -5.97 0.27 -8.89
N LEU A 127 -5.74 0.95 -10.03
CA LEU A 127 -6.50 2.15 -10.39
C LEU A 127 -7.98 1.83 -10.58
N ALA A 128 -8.31 0.71 -11.24
CA ALA A 128 -9.70 0.29 -11.43
C ALA A 128 -10.43 0.03 -10.11
N ARG A 129 -9.73 -0.50 -9.08
CA ARG A 129 -10.30 -0.68 -7.73
C ARG A 129 -10.48 0.64 -6.97
N GLN A 130 -9.71 1.68 -7.30
CA GLN A 130 -9.77 2.99 -6.65
C GLN A 130 -10.78 3.93 -7.28
N SER A 131 -11.12 3.75 -8.55
CA SER A 131 -12.23 4.46 -9.19
C SER A 131 -13.52 4.13 -8.43
N PRO A 132 -14.16 5.11 -7.77
CA PRO A 132 -15.50 4.91 -7.26
C PRO A 132 -16.40 4.54 -8.45
N GLN A 133 -17.36 3.64 -8.24
CA GLN A 133 -18.58 3.70 -9.04
C GLN A 133 -19.07 5.15 -8.93
N THR A 134 -18.95 5.90 -10.02
CA THR A 134 -19.51 7.24 -10.14
C THR A 134 -20.93 7.18 -9.61
N HIS A 135 -21.24 8.07 -8.65
CA HIS A 135 -22.59 8.29 -8.17
C HIS A 135 -23.54 8.52 -9.36
N ASP A 136 -24.26 7.48 -9.75
CA ASP A 136 -25.52 7.57 -10.46
C ASP A 136 -26.65 7.36 -9.44
N ARG A 137 -26.77 8.35 -8.56
CA ARG A 137 -27.92 8.55 -7.67
C ARG A 137 -28.19 10.05 -7.66
N ASP A 138 -28.64 10.57 -8.81
CA ASP A 138 -29.46 11.79 -8.90
C ASP A 138 -29.97 11.95 -10.35
N ALA A 139 -30.76 10.97 -10.79
CA ALA A 139 -31.53 11.08 -12.02
C ALA A 139 -32.85 10.29 -11.93
N ARG A 140 -33.56 10.35 -10.79
CA ARG A 140 -34.93 9.82 -10.72
C ARG A 140 -35.78 10.33 -9.55
N THR A 141 -35.97 11.63 -9.36
CA THR A 141 -37.16 12.15 -8.66
C THR A 141 -37.45 13.60 -9.05
N THR A 142 -38.11 13.80 -10.18
CA THR A 142 -39.09 14.90 -10.38
C THR A 142 -39.80 14.69 -11.71
N ARG A 143 -40.78 13.79 -11.70
CA ARG A 143 -41.94 13.94 -12.59
C ARG A 143 -43.14 13.22 -11.98
N THR A 144 -44.27 13.92 -12.04
CA THR A 144 -45.67 13.52 -11.84
C THR A 144 -46.26 13.64 -10.44
N GLY A 145 -47.15 14.64 -10.30
CA GLY A 145 -48.12 14.78 -9.22
C GLY A 145 -48.74 16.17 -9.18
N ARG A 146 -49.51 16.55 -10.21
CA ARG A 146 -50.45 17.68 -10.13
C ARG A 146 -51.83 17.20 -10.61
N TRP A 147 -52.79 17.38 -9.70
CA TRP A 147 -54.23 17.09 -9.72
C TRP A 147 -54.62 15.64 -9.47
#